data_AF-A0A954BC02-F1
#
_entry.id   AF-A0A954BC02-F1
#
_cell.length_a   1.000
_cell.length_b   1.000
_cell.length_c   1.000
_cell.angle_alpha   90.00
_cell.angle_beta   90.00
_cell.angle_gamma   90.00
#
_symmetry.space_group_name_H-M   'P 1'
#
loop_
_entity.id
_entity.type
_entity.pdbx_description
1 polymer ?
#
loop_
_entity_poly.entity_id
_entity_poly.type
_entity_poly.pdbx_seq_one_letter_code
_entity_poly.pdbx_strand_id
1 'polypeptide(L)'
;MHKLIALSALAAVLAGPAFANETQAQCEAYVAENGGDASGCACLGDLADSDPGFASAIAAIQSPEDLDAADQSTKDKIAVCYPPA
;
A
#
# COMPACT_ATOMS: atom_id res chain seq x y z
N MET A 1 21.27 1.04 -40.49
CA MET A 1 20.94 0.17 -39.33
C MET A 1 21.37 0.91 -38.08
N HIS A 2 20.47 1.60 -37.39
CA HIS A 2 20.81 2.27 -36.12
C HIS A 2 19.73 1.90 -35.10
N LYS A 3 19.97 0.77 -34.41
CA LYS A 3 19.22 0.33 -33.23
C LYS A 3 19.70 1.16 -32.05
N LEU A 4 18.89 2.09 -31.54
CA LEU A 4 18.96 2.57 -30.15
C LEU A 4 17.61 3.21 -29.77
N ILE A 5 16.61 2.38 -29.45
CA ILE A 5 15.43 2.84 -28.69
C ILE A 5 15.13 1.77 -27.63
N ALA A 6 15.43 2.11 -26.39
CA ALA A 6 14.82 1.62 -25.15
C ALA A 6 15.40 2.53 -24.05
N LEU A 7 14.98 3.79 -24.01
CA LEU A 7 13.85 4.23 -23.18
C LEU A 7 13.92 3.64 -21.76
N SER A 8 14.73 4.32 -20.93
CA SER A 8 14.31 4.84 -19.63
C SER A 8 13.28 4.02 -18.85
N ALA A 9 13.74 3.05 -18.07
CA ALA A 9 12.95 2.50 -16.98
C ALA A 9 13.88 1.92 -15.90
N LEU A 10 14.63 2.79 -15.25
CA LEU A 10 15.13 2.49 -13.92
C LEU A 10 14.84 3.70 -13.04
N ALA A 11 13.55 3.91 -12.77
CA ALA A 11 13.13 4.58 -11.54
C ALA A 11 13.50 3.63 -10.40
N ALA A 12 14.79 3.59 -10.08
CA ALA A 12 15.30 2.93 -8.91
C ALA A 12 14.74 3.68 -7.70
N VAL A 13 13.95 2.96 -6.90
CA VAL A 13 13.95 3.04 -5.44
C VAL A 13 13.76 4.46 -4.90
N LEU A 14 12.51 4.91 -4.88
CA LEU A 14 12.05 5.86 -3.86
C LEU A 14 11.36 5.14 -2.71
N ALA A 15 11.71 3.87 -2.45
CA ALA A 15 11.29 3.13 -1.27
C ALA A 15 12.00 3.71 -0.03
N GLY A 16 11.50 4.85 0.42
CA GLY A 16 11.85 5.46 1.69
C GLY A 16 10.58 5.82 2.46
N PRO A 17 10.70 6.59 3.58
CA PRO A 17 9.61 6.91 4.51
C PRO A 17 8.40 7.61 3.89
N ALA A 18 8.47 7.96 2.60
CA ALA A 18 7.34 8.42 1.82
C ALA A 18 6.22 7.38 1.76
N PHE A 19 6.52 6.10 1.51
CA PHE A 19 5.49 5.07 1.44
C PHE A 19 4.87 4.79 2.80
N ALA A 20 5.66 4.80 3.87
CA ALA A 20 5.14 4.62 5.23
C ALA A 20 4.11 5.69 5.61
N ASN A 21 4.50 6.96 5.46
CA ASN A 21 3.66 8.09 5.82
C ASN A 21 2.44 8.23 4.89
N GLU A 22 2.62 7.98 3.59
CA GLU A 22 1.53 8.09 2.62
C GLU A 22 0.50 6.98 2.81
N THR A 23 0.94 5.73 2.97
CA THR A 23 0.04 4.60 3.24
C THR A 23 -0.70 4.76 4.57
N GLN A 24 -0.01 5.20 5.63
CA GLN A 24 -0.67 5.49 6.91
C GLN A 24 -1.73 6.58 6.75
N ALA A 25 -1.38 7.71 6.12
CA ALA A 25 -2.30 8.82 5.93
C ALA A 25 -3.53 8.45 5.07
N GLN A 26 -3.33 7.63 4.02
CA GLN A 26 -4.43 7.13 3.20
C GLN A 26 -5.35 6.19 3.98
N CYS A 27 -4.80 5.30 4.80
CA CYS A 27 -5.59 4.44 5.68
C CYS A 27 -6.40 5.26 6.68
N GLU A 28 -5.80 6.25 7.34
CA GLU A 28 -6.49 7.12 8.30
C GLU A 28 -7.63 7.90 7.63
N ALA A 29 -7.40 8.43 6.42
CA ALA A 29 -8.42 9.10 5.63
C ALA A 29 -9.58 8.15 5.26
N TYR A 30 -9.24 6.95 4.75
CA TYR A 30 -10.24 5.93 4.39
C TYR A 30 -11.12 5.54 5.58
N VAL A 31 -10.51 5.31 6.76
CA VAL A 31 -11.22 4.99 7.98
C VAL A 31 -12.09 6.15 8.47
N ALA A 32 -11.60 7.39 8.38
CA ALA A 32 -12.36 8.58 8.75
C ALA A 32 -13.59 8.79 7.86
N GLU A 33 -13.51 8.45 6.57
CA GLU A 33 -14.61 8.60 5.61
C GLU A 33 -15.63 7.46 5.66
N ASN A 34 -15.19 6.21 5.86
CA ASN A 34 -16.05 5.03 5.77
C ASN A 34 -16.51 4.48 7.12
N GLY A 35 -15.90 4.93 8.22
CA GLY A 35 -16.10 4.34 9.55
C GLY A 35 -15.33 3.02 9.68
N GLY A 36 -14.34 2.99 10.55
CA GLY A 36 -13.48 1.82 10.75
C GLY A 36 -12.50 1.99 11.91
N ASP A 37 -11.49 1.12 11.97
CA ASP A 37 -10.43 1.16 12.98
C ASP A 37 -9.12 1.73 12.39
N ALA A 38 -8.65 2.85 12.93
CA ALA A 38 -7.40 3.49 12.51
C ALA A 38 -6.16 2.96 13.25
N SER A 39 -6.33 2.12 14.28
CA SER A 39 -5.22 1.63 15.12
C SER A 39 -4.20 0.79 14.35
N GLY A 40 -4.61 0.14 13.24
CA GLY A 40 -3.74 -0.62 12.35
C GLY A 40 -3.05 0.21 11.26
N CYS A 41 -3.40 1.49 11.07
CA CYS A 41 -2.88 2.29 9.94
C CYS A 41 -1.37 2.54 10.03
N ALA A 42 -0.82 2.72 11.23
CA ALA A 42 0.63 2.85 11.41
C ALA A 42 1.37 1.56 11.00
N CYS A 43 0.85 0.40 11.38
CA CYS A 43 1.40 -0.91 10.99
C CYS A 43 1.36 -1.10 9.47
N LEU A 44 0.29 -0.68 8.80
CA LEU A 44 0.21 -0.72 7.34
C LEU A 44 1.28 0.17 6.68
N GLY A 45 1.55 1.35 7.25
CA GLY A 45 2.65 2.21 6.84
C GLY A 45 4.01 1.52 6.95
N ASP A 46 4.32 0.93 8.11
CA ASP A 46 5.58 0.20 8.32
C ASP A 46 5.77 -0.99 7.35
N LEU A 47 4.68 -1.73 7.08
CA LEU A 47 4.70 -2.81 6.09
C LEU A 47 4.90 -2.29 4.66
N ALA A 48 4.30 -1.16 4.32
CA ALA A 48 4.46 -0.53 3.00
C ALA A 48 5.89 0.02 2.79
N ASP A 49 6.54 0.52 3.84
CA ASP A 49 7.96 0.93 3.79
C ASP A 49 8.89 -0.27 3.52
N SER A 50 8.59 -1.40 4.17
CA SER A 50 9.38 -2.63 4.08
C SER A 50 9.10 -3.45 2.81
N ASP A 51 7.94 -3.24 2.19
CA ASP A 51 7.51 -3.96 0.99
C ASP A 51 6.84 -3.00 -0.03
N PRO A 52 7.61 -2.51 -1.03
CA PRO A 52 7.08 -1.64 -2.07
C PRO A 52 5.98 -2.27 -2.93
N GLY A 53 5.96 -3.60 -3.04
CA GLY A 53 4.89 -4.32 -3.72
C GLY A 53 3.58 -4.25 -2.94
N PHE A 54 3.67 -4.31 -1.60
CA PHE A 54 2.52 -4.07 -0.72
C PHE A 54 2.08 -2.60 -0.76
N ALA A 55 3.00 -1.63 -0.73
CA ALA A 55 2.66 -0.22 -0.87
C ALA A 55 1.85 0.07 -2.14
N SER A 56 2.27 -0.52 -3.28
CA SER A 56 1.56 -0.40 -4.55
C SER A 56 0.18 -1.05 -4.51
N ALA A 57 0.05 -2.20 -3.84
CA ALA A 57 -1.23 -2.88 -3.68
C ALA A 57 -2.20 -2.09 -2.79
N ILE A 58 -1.71 -1.48 -1.70
CA ILE A 58 -2.53 -0.61 -0.83
C ILE A 58 -2.96 0.65 -1.58
N ALA A 59 -2.07 1.29 -2.33
CA ALA A 59 -2.41 2.49 -3.11
C ALA A 59 -3.48 2.22 -4.20
N ALA A 60 -3.66 0.95 -4.62
CA ALA A 60 -4.71 0.54 -5.54
C ALA A 60 -6.07 0.32 -4.86
N ILE A 61 -6.13 0.24 -3.53
CA ILE A 61 -7.37 0.06 -2.77
C ILE A 61 -7.97 1.45 -2.50
N GLN A 62 -9.02 1.79 -3.24
CA GLN A 62 -9.71 3.09 -3.08
C GLN A 62 -11.11 2.93 -2.48
N SER A 63 -11.62 1.71 -2.45
CA SER A 63 -12.97 1.38 -2.02
C SER A 63 -13.01 0.01 -1.32
N PRO A 64 -14.08 -0.31 -0.57
CA PRO A 64 -14.26 -1.64 0.03
C PRO A 64 -14.23 -2.77 -1.00
N GLU A 65 -14.75 -2.55 -2.21
CA GLU A 65 -14.77 -3.53 -3.29
C GLU A 65 -13.37 -3.83 -3.85
N ASP A 66 -12.45 -2.84 -3.85
CA ASP A 66 -11.04 -3.07 -4.19
C ASP A 66 -10.34 -3.92 -3.13
N LEU A 67 -10.64 -3.68 -1.85
CA LEU A 67 -10.12 -4.51 -0.76
C LEU A 67 -10.60 -5.96 -0.89
N ASP A 68 -11.87 -6.17 -1.26
CA ASP A 68 -12.43 -7.50 -1.53
C ASP A 68 -11.88 -8.13 -2.82
N ALA A 69 -11.50 -7.33 -3.82
CA ALA A 69 -10.88 -7.81 -5.05
C ALA A 69 -9.37 -8.06 -4.91
N ALA A 70 -8.72 -7.51 -3.88
CA ALA A 70 -7.29 -7.67 -3.66
C ALA A 70 -6.89 -9.14 -3.48
N ASP A 71 -5.68 -9.47 -3.96
CA ASP A 71 -5.11 -10.80 -3.81
C ASP A 71 -5.00 -11.20 -2.34
N GLN A 72 -5.09 -12.51 -2.08
CA GLN A 72 -5.07 -13.06 -0.73
C GLN A 72 -3.83 -12.62 0.06
N SER A 73 -2.66 -12.53 -0.59
CA SER A 73 -1.44 -12.08 0.07
C SER A 73 -1.52 -10.63 0.59
N THR A 74 -2.24 -9.74 -0.09
CA THR A 74 -2.44 -8.35 0.36
C THR A 74 -3.37 -8.33 1.56
N LYS A 75 -4.48 -9.07 1.49
CA LYS A 75 -5.43 -9.21 2.60
C LYS A 75 -4.80 -9.79 3.86
N ASP A 76 -3.97 -10.82 3.70
CA ASP A 76 -3.27 -11.45 4.82
C ASP A 76 -2.31 -10.46 5.51
N LYS A 77 -1.60 -9.63 4.75
CA LYS A 77 -0.75 -8.56 5.32
C LYS A 77 -1.55 -7.48 6.03
N ILE A 78 -2.70 -7.10 5.48
CA ILE A 78 -3.61 -6.16 6.16
C ILE A 78 -4.10 -6.77 7.48
N ALA A 79 -4.49 -8.04 7.48
CA ALA A 79 -4.98 -8.74 8.67
C ALA A 79 -3.96 -8.81 9.81
N VAL A 80 -2.66 -8.81 9.52
CA VAL A 80 -1.60 -8.73 10.55
C VAL A 80 -1.72 -7.44 11.37
N CYS A 81 -2.14 -6.34 10.75
CA CYS A 81 -2.30 -5.04 11.41
C CYS A 81 -3.65 -4.89 12.12
N TYR A 82 -4.60 -5.82 11.91
CA TYR A 82 -5.93 -5.83 12.51
C TYR A 82 -6.25 -7.20 13.10
N PRO A 83 -5.51 -7.64 14.14
CA PRO A 83 -5.77 -8.93 14.77
C PRO A 83 -7.17 -8.97 15.37
N PRO A 84 -7.88 -10.11 15.30
CA PRO A 84 -9.15 -10.28 15.99
C PRO A 84 -8.93 -10.13 17.50
N ALA A 85 -9.77 -9.33 18.15
CA ALA A 85 -9.77 -9.10 19.60
C ALA A 85 -10.09 -10.35 20.42
#